data_AF-A0AAE4BVL9-F1
#
_entry.id   AF-A0AAE4BVL9-F1
#
_cell.length_a   1.000
_cell.length_b   1.000
_cell.length_c   1.000
_cell.angle_alpha   90.00
_cell.angle_beta   90.00
_cell.angle_gamma   90.00
#
_symmetry.space_group_name_H-M   'P 1'
#
loop_
_entity.id
_entity.type
_entity.pdbx_description
1 polymer ?
#
loop_
_entity_poly.entity_id
_entity_poly.type
_entity_poly.pdbx_seq_one_letter_code
_entity_poly.pdbx_strand_id
1 'polypeptide(L)'
;MGLLLPASAKELKNSSWAVVLFFLLPMGLLVVYLPSVFFSSGAKLWCLASAFVASLPFTTFMAYRSRRLIALGIHPHFRRGSSMPMSKYFAVWISSLLALYSWSLVVFALVSIAGRGGHQVRTYEVADLSECKGKCFCTYRVQLRDFPETGRLGLCISKELWSSLRPSEQVRVAGRYSPHVVYVESVQR
;
A
#
# COMPACT_ATOMS: atom_id res chain seq x y z
N MET A 1 14.33 26.59 -2.74
CA MET A 1 14.21 25.48 -1.76
C MET A 1 14.01 25.97 -0.30
N GLY A 2 13.19 27.01 -0.06
CA GLY A 2 13.00 27.60 1.28
C GLY A 2 11.73 27.14 2.04
N LEU A 3 10.81 26.43 1.38
CA LEU A 3 9.44 26.21 1.86
C LEU A 3 9.26 25.07 2.89
N LEU A 4 10.29 24.26 3.19
CA LEU A 4 10.14 23.07 4.03
C LEU A 4 11.05 23.03 5.27
N LEU A 5 11.84 24.08 5.50
CA LEU A 5 12.71 24.20 6.67
C LEU A 5 12.10 25.22 7.62
N PRO A 6 11.40 24.79 8.68
CA PRO A 6 10.71 25.72 9.57
C PRO A 6 11.70 26.67 10.25
N ALA A 7 11.42 27.97 10.16
CA ALA A 7 12.14 29.04 10.83
C ALA A 7 11.52 29.39 12.20
N SER A 8 10.27 28.98 12.44
CA SER A 8 9.55 29.22 13.70
C SER A 8 8.77 27.99 14.20
N ALA A 9 8.40 27.98 15.48
CA ALA A 9 7.59 26.91 16.09
C ALA A 9 6.19 26.79 15.44
N LYS A 10 5.62 27.89 14.96
CA LYS A 10 4.32 27.91 14.25
C LYS A 10 4.42 27.20 12.89
N GLU A 11 5.50 27.45 12.14
CA GLU A 11 5.79 26.75 10.88
C GLU A 11 6.11 25.27 11.10
N LEU A 12 6.75 24.94 12.22
CA LEU A 12 7.00 23.55 12.62
C LEU A 12 5.67 22.79 12.82
N LYS A 13 4.68 23.40 13.47
CA LYS A 13 3.36 22.78 13.67
C LYS A 13 2.67 22.48 12.33
N ASN A 14 2.64 23.44 11.41
CA ASN A 14 2.01 23.26 10.10
C ASN A 14 2.74 22.22 9.24
N SER A 15 4.06 22.27 9.21
CA SER A 15 4.89 21.30 8.47
C SER A 15 4.89 19.90 9.10
N SER A 16 4.61 19.77 10.41
CA SER A 16 4.47 18.47 11.06
C SER A 16 3.16 17.79 10.69
N TRP A 17 2.05 18.54 10.62
CA TRP A 17 0.78 18.02 10.13
C TRP A 17 0.87 17.52 8.69
N ALA A 18 1.56 18.26 7.81
CA ALA A 18 1.80 17.82 6.43
C ALA A 18 2.56 16.50 6.35
N VAL A 19 3.58 16.31 7.20
CA VAL A 19 4.32 15.04 7.29
C VAL A 19 3.43 13.92 7.80
N VAL A 20 2.67 14.14 8.87
CA VAL A 20 1.75 13.12 9.42
C VAL A 20 0.69 12.70 8.39
N LEU A 21 0.09 13.66 7.69
CA LEU A 21 -0.84 13.39 6.60
C LEU A 21 -0.18 12.57 5.49
N PHE A 22 1.05 12.92 5.09
CA PHE A 22 1.78 12.13 4.10
C PHE A 22 1.98 10.67 4.52
N PHE A 23 2.18 10.38 5.81
CA PHE A 23 2.31 8.99 6.31
C PHE A 23 0.96 8.26 6.43
N LEU A 24 -0.11 8.95 6.86
CA LEU A 24 -1.39 8.31 7.18
C LEU A 24 -2.34 8.17 5.98
N LEU A 25 -2.33 9.15 5.06
CA LEU A 25 -3.25 9.18 3.93
C LEU A 25 -3.14 7.95 3.01
N PRO A 26 -1.95 7.44 2.62
CA PRO A 26 -1.88 6.25 1.79
C PRO A 26 -2.33 5.00 2.55
N MET A 27 -2.09 4.90 3.86
CA MET A 27 -2.55 3.78 4.68
C MET A 27 -4.08 3.75 4.76
N GLY A 28 -4.73 4.89 4.96
CA GLY A 28 -6.19 4.99 4.95
C GLY A 28 -6.80 4.61 3.61
N LEU A 29 -6.22 5.10 2.50
CA LEU A 29 -6.65 4.74 1.15
C LEU A 29 -6.46 3.25 0.86
N LEU A 30 -5.33 2.66 1.27
CA LEU A 30 -5.07 1.23 1.12
C LEU A 30 -6.13 0.42 1.88
N VAL A 31 -6.45 0.74 3.14
CA VAL A 31 -7.44 -0.01 3.92
C VAL A 31 -8.84 0.02 3.28
N VAL A 32 -9.25 1.16 2.73
CA VAL A 32 -10.57 1.32 2.12
C VAL A 32 -10.67 0.68 0.74
N TYR A 33 -9.62 0.78 -0.09
CA TYR A 33 -9.67 0.36 -1.50
C TYR A 33 -9.00 -0.99 -1.81
N LEU A 34 -8.12 -1.54 -0.95
CA LEU A 34 -7.48 -2.83 -1.24
C LEU A 34 -8.42 -4.06 -1.30
N PRO A 35 -9.55 -4.16 -0.58
CA PRO A 35 -10.32 -5.41 -0.59
C PRO A 35 -10.73 -5.85 -2.00
N SER A 36 -10.92 -4.90 -2.91
CA SER A 36 -11.34 -5.11 -4.29
C SER A 36 -10.21 -5.01 -5.32
N VAL A 37 -9.00 -4.62 -4.91
CA VAL A 37 -7.83 -4.38 -5.79
C VAL A 37 -6.74 -5.40 -5.50
N PHE A 38 -6.52 -6.33 -6.43
CA PHE A 38 -5.49 -7.36 -6.32
C PHE A 38 -4.30 -7.04 -7.23
N PHE A 39 -3.10 -7.00 -6.66
CA PHE A 39 -1.85 -6.71 -7.37
C PHE A 39 -1.07 -7.99 -7.71
N SER A 40 -0.53 -8.07 -8.93
CA SER A 40 0.36 -9.16 -9.35
C SER A 40 1.72 -9.11 -8.65
N SER A 41 2.46 -10.22 -8.67
CA SER A 41 3.78 -10.33 -8.02
C SER A 41 4.80 -9.33 -8.59
N GLY A 42 4.76 -9.09 -9.90
CA GLY A 42 5.65 -8.13 -10.57
C GLY A 42 5.42 -6.69 -10.12
N ALA A 43 4.17 -6.25 -10.00
CA ALA A 43 3.82 -4.89 -9.58
C ALA A 43 4.37 -4.54 -8.19
N LYS A 44 4.32 -5.50 -7.25
CA LYS A 44 4.81 -5.31 -5.88
C LYS A 44 6.32 -5.08 -5.84
N LEU A 45 7.08 -5.79 -6.67
CA LEU A 45 8.54 -5.62 -6.75
C LEU A 45 8.94 -4.26 -7.30
N TRP A 46 8.26 -3.77 -8.34
CA TRP A 46 8.51 -2.44 -8.89
C TRP A 46 8.13 -1.31 -7.93
N CYS A 47 7.01 -1.46 -7.22
CA CYS A 47 6.61 -0.54 -6.15
C CYS A 47 7.65 -0.52 -5.02
N LEU A 48 8.18 -1.68 -4.62
CA LEU A 48 9.21 -1.78 -3.60
C LEU A 48 10.53 -1.13 -4.06
N ALA A 49 10.96 -1.41 -5.29
CA ALA A 49 12.19 -0.85 -5.84
C ALA A 49 12.12 0.69 -5.96
N SER A 50 11.02 1.22 -6.48
CA SER A 50 10.81 2.67 -6.58
C SER A 50 10.74 3.34 -5.20
N ALA A 51 10.06 2.73 -4.24
CA ALA A 51 10.04 3.21 -2.85
C ALA A 51 11.43 3.21 -2.22
N PHE A 52 12.23 2.17 -2.46
CA PHE A 52 13.61 2.09 -1.96
C PHE A 52 14.47 3.24 -2.50
N VAL A 53 14.45 3.43 -3.83
CA VAL A 53 15.22 4.51 -4.48
C VAL A 53 14.77 5.88 -3.99
N ALA A 54 13.45 6.12 -3.87
CA ALA A 54 12.91 7.39 -3.39
C ALA A 54 13.14 7.63 -1.89
N SER A 55 13.28 6.58 -1.08
CA SER A 55 13.48 6.70 0.37
C SER A 55 14.81 7.33 0.75
N LEU A 56 15.85 7.15 -0.07
CA LEU A 56 17.20 7.67 0.17
C LEU A 56 17.24 9.21 0.24
N PRO A 57 16.84 9.96 -0.81
CA PRO A 57 16.85 11.43 -0.75
C PRO A 57 15.87 11.97 0.30
N PHE A 58 14.71 11.33 0.48
CA PHE A 58 13.73 11.76 1.47
C PHE A 58 14.25 11.62 2.90
N THR A 59 14.90 10.50 3.22
CA THR A 59 15.49 10.27 4.54
C THR A 59 16.64 11.22 4.81
N THR A 60 17.50 11.48 3.81
CA THR A 60 18.56 12.48 3.91
C THR A 60 18.00 13.87 4.19
N PHE A 61 16.89 14.24 3.54
CA PHE A 61 16.20 15.50 3.80
C PHE A 61 15.64 15.56 5.23
N MET A 62 14.97 14.50 5.71
CA MET A 62 14.43 14.43 7.07
C MET A 62 15.55 14.45 8.13
N ALA A 63 16.65 13.74 7.88
CA ALA A 63 17.87 13.77 8.69
C ALA A 63 18.44 15.19 8.82
N TYR A 64 18.58 15.89 7.69
CA TYR A 64 19.04 17.28 7.65
C TYR A 64 18.09 18.21 8.42
N ARG A 65 16.77 18.07 8.22
CA ARG A 65 15.75 18.82 8.94
C ARG A 65 15.83 18.59 10.45
N SER A 66 15.95 17.34 10.90
CA SER A 66 16.09 17.01 12.33
C SER A 66 17.35 17.61 12.94
N ARG A 67 18.50 17.52 12.25
CA ARG A 67 19.75 18.16 12.72
C ARG A 67 19.59 19.67 12.87
N ARG A 68 18.95 20.33 11.90
CA ARG A 68 18.68 21.77 11.98
C ARG A 68 17.75 22.12 13.16
N LEU A 69 16.70 21.35 13.39
CA LEU A 69 15.80 21.56 14.54
C LEU A 69 16.53 21.40 15.89
N ILE A 70 17.47 20.46 15.98
CA ILE A 70 18.32 20.28 17.17
C ILE A 70 19.26 21.47 17.33
N ALA A 71 19.90 21.94 16.26
CA ALA A 71 20.80 23.10 16.30
C ALA A 71 20.08 24.39 16.75
N LEU A 72 18.81 24.53 16.36
CA LEU A 72 17.94 25.64 16.78
C LEU A 72 17.34 25.47 18.18
N GLY A 73 17.48 24.30 18.82
CA GLY A 73 16.92 24.02 20.15
C GLY A 73 15.39 23.86 20.17
N ILE A 74 14.76 23.62 19.01
CA ILE A 74 13.31 23.49 18.85
C ILE A 74 12.87 22.01 18.86
N HIS A 75 13.83 21.07 18.81
CA HIS A 75 13.52 19.66 18.73
C HIS A 75 12.87 19.14 20.03
N PRO A 76 11.69 18.50 19.99
CA PRO A 76 10.91 18.15 21.18
C PRO A 76 11.59 17.12 22.10
N HIS A 77 12.51 16.33 21.55
CA HIS A 77 13.15 15.21 22.27
C HIS A 77 14.67 15.35 22.45
N PHE A 78 15.32 16.32 21.81
CA PHE A 78 16.78 16.41 21.77
C PHE A 78 17.23 17.82 22.14
N ARG A 79 18.15 17.92 23.10
CA ARG A 79 18.72 19.21 23.54
C ARG A 79 19.64 19.77 22.47
N ARG A 80 19.79 21.10 22.46
CA ARG A 80 20.71 21.79 21.56
C ARG A 80 22.13 21.22 21.70
N GLY A 81 22.76 20.93 20.56
CA GLY A 81 24.11 20.35 20.50
C GLY A 81 24.18 18.82 20.69
N SER A 82 23.07 18.14 20.97
CA SER A 82 23.05 16.67 21.03
C SER A 82 23.07 16.04 19.63
N SER A 83 23.66 14.85 19.51
CA SER A 83 23.59 14.05 18.28
C SER A 83 22.35 13.16 18.29
N MET A 84 21.77 12.95 17.11
CA MET A 84 20.64 12.03 16.96
C MET A 84 21.17 10.59 16.87
N PRO A 85 20.67 9.63 17.66
CA PRO A 85 21.17 8.26 17.64
C PRO A 85 20.81 7.55 16.33
N MET A 86 21.69 6.66 15.86
CA MET A 86 21.52 5.92 14.60
C MET A 86 20.22 5.12 14.54
N SER A 87 19.74 4.59 15.68
CA SER A 87 18.46 3.88 15.76
C SER A 87 17.27 4.76 15.35
N LYS A 88 17.30 6.06 15.64
CA LYS A 88 16.25 7.00 15.22
C LYS A 88 16.32 7.32 13.73
N TYR A 89 17.53 7.41 13.17
CA TYR A 89 17.69 7.54 11.71
C TYR A 89 17.13 6.32 10.97
N PHE A 90 17.45 5.12 11.46
CA PHE A 90 16.95 3.89 10.86
C PHE A 90 15.43 3.77 10.96
N ALA A 91 14.85 4.14 12.11
CA ALA A 91 13.40 4.20 12.26
C ALA A 91 12.74 5.17 11.27
N VAL A 92 13.30 6.38 11.09
CA VAL A 92 12.80 7.36 10.11
C VAL A 92 12.93 6.82 8.68
N TRP A 93 14.03 6.15 8.35
CA TRP A 93 14.24 5.54 7.03
C TRP A 93 13.20 4.45 6.75
N ILE A 94 13.01 3.48 7.67
CA ILE A 94 12.01 2.42 7.52
C ILE A 94 10.61 3.00 7.40
N SER A 95 10.24 3.96 8.25
CA SER A 95 8.92 4.59 8.17
C SER A 95 8.74 5.25 6.80
N SER A 96 9.73 6.01 6.34
CA SER A 96 9.70 6.69 5.03
C SER A 96 9.58 5.70 3.87
N LEU A 97 10.35 4.61 3.93
CA LEU A 97 10.29 3.52 2.96
C LEU A 97 8.89 2.91 2.90
N LEU A 98 8.30 2.62 4.06
CA LEU A 98 6.95 2.06 4.15
C LEU A 98 5.90 3.01 3.59
N ALA A 99 6.01 4.31 3.90
CA ALA A 99 5.08 5.32 3.39
C ALA A 99 5.18 5.49 1.87
N LEU A 100 6.40 5.57 1.34
CA LEU A 100 6.64 5.68 -0.10
C LEU A 100 6.18 4.43 -0.83
N TYR A 101 6.37 3.25 -0.23
CA TYR A 101 5.83 2.00 -0.75
C TYR A 101 4.30 2.05 -0.80
N SER A 102 3.64 2.46 0.29
CA SER A 102 2.19 2.63 0.32
C SER A 102 1.69 3.63 -0.72
N TRP A 103 2.38 4.76 -0.89
CA TRP A 103 2.08 5.74 -1.95
C TRP A 103 2.27 5.16 -3.34
N SER A 104 3.35 4.41 -3.59
CA SER A 104 3.60 3.79 -4.89
C SER A 104 2.48 2.80 -5.25
N LEU A 105 1.98 2.04 -4.27
CA LEU A 105 0.82 1.16 -4.47
C LEU A 105 -0.45 1.95 -4.78
N VAL A 106 -0.69 3.08 -4.10
CA VAL A 106 -1.85 3.95 -4.38
C VAL A 106 -1.76 4.54 -5.78
N VAL A 107 -0.62 5.09 -6.16
CA VAL A 107 -0.38 5.64 -7.51
C VAL A 107 -0.58 4.54 -8.55
N PHE A 108 -0.02 3.36 -8.30
CA PHE A 108 -0.15 2.23 -9.20
C PHE A 108 -1.62 1.78 -9.35
N ALA A 109 -2.37 1.74 -8.25
CA ALA A 109 -3.80 1.47 -8.27
C ALA A 109 -4.56 2.51 -9.09
N LEU A 110 -4.29 3.81 -8.88
CA LEU A 110 -4.94 4.91 -9.58
C LEU A 110 -4.63 4.89 -11.08
N VAL A 111 -3.37 4.70 -11.46
CA VAL A 111 -2.95 4.58 -12.87
C VAL A 111 -3.61 3.36 -13.50
N SER A 112 -3.66 2.23 -12.78
CA SER A 112 -4.32 1.03 -13.26
C SER A 112 -5.82 1.20 -13.38
N ILE A 113 -6.47 1.97 -12.49
CA ILE A 113 -7.89 2.32 -12.58
C ILE A 113 -8.14 3.24 -13.78
N ALA A 114 -7.31 4.26 -13.97
CA ALA A 114 -7.42 5.20 -15.07
C ALA A 114 -7.18 4.53 -16.43
N GLY A 115 -6.26 3.55 -16.49
CA GLY A 115 -5.94 2.77 -17.69
C GLY A 115 -6.85 1.57 -17.94
N ARG A 116 -7.97 1.42 -17.22
CA ARG A 116 -8.86 0.27 -17.37
C ARG A 116 -9.41 0.16 -18.79
N GLY A 117 -9.06 -0.93 -19.46
CA GLY A 117 -9.87 -1.47 -20.55
C GLY A 117 -11.30 -1.77 -20.07
N GLY A 118 -12.23 -1.90 -21.03
CA GLY A 118 -13.66 -2.11 -20.75
C GLY A 118 -13.93 -3.25 -19.77
N HIS A 119 -15.09 -3.20 -19.11
CA HIS A 119 -15.56 -4.25 -18.21
C HIS A 119 -15.50 -5.61 -18.93
N GLN A 120 -14.82 -6.59 -18.34
CA GLN A 120 -14.74 -7.96 -18.86
C GLN A 120 -15.28 -8.93 -17.83
N VAL A 121 -15.94 -9.98 -18.31
CA VAL A 121 -16.32 -11.13 -17.50
C VAL A 121 -15.44 -12.28 -17.93
N ARG A 122 -14.69 -12.86 -16.98
CA ARG A 122 -13.81 -14.00 -17.24
C ARG A 122 -14.21 -15.16 -16.34
N THR A 123 -14.22 -16.35 -16.92
CA THR A 123 -14.52 -17.58 -16.21
C THR A 123 -13.22 -18.22 -15.73
N TYR A 124 -13.15 -18.58 -14.46
CA TYR A 124 -12.00 -19.23 -13.83
C TYR A 124 -12.44 -20.51 -13.13
N GLU A 125 -11.55 -21.51 -13.08
CA GLU A 125 -11.78 -22.71 -12.28
C GLU A 125 -11.38 -22.46 -10.82
N VAL A 126 -12.15 -22.95 -9.86
CA VAL A 126 -11.80 -22.88 -8.43
C VAL A 126 -10.72 -23.93 -8.14
N ALA A 127 -9.52 -23.48 -7.77
CA ALA A 127 -8.43 -24.35 -7.36
C ALA A 127 -8.59 -24.85 -5.91
N ASP A 128 -8.98 -23.97 -5.00
CA ASP A 128 -9.08 -24.28 -3.57
C ASP A 128 -10.06 -23.34 -2.84
N LEU A 129 -10.65 -23.84 -1.75
CA LEU A 129 -11.58 -23.13 -0.88
C LEU A 129 -11.08 -23.18 0.55
N SER A 130 -10.76 -22.01 1.12
CA SER A 130 -10.22 -21.93 2.48
C SER A 130 -11.07 -21.00 3.35
N GLU A 131 -11.43 -21.48 4.54
CA GLU A 131 -12.05 -20.68 5.60
C GLU A 131 -11.00 -20.28 6.63
N CYS A 132 -10.90 -18.99 6.92
CA CYS A 132 -9.95 -18.45 7.89
C CYS A 132 -10.64 -18.27 9.25
N LYS A 133 -10.30 -19.16 10.19
CA LYS A 133 -10.83 -19.15 11.56
C LYS A 133 -9.89 -18.36 12.47
N GLY A 134 -9.98 -17.03 12.49
CA GLY A 134 -9.14 -16.17 13.35
C GLY A 134 -9.15 -14.67 12.99
N LYS A 135 -8.10 -13.94 13.38
CA LYS A 135 -7.87 -12.54 12.98
C LYS A 135 -7.37 -12.48 11.54
N CYS A 136 -8.26 -12.70 10.59
CA CYS A 136 -7.97 -12.64 9.18
C CYS A 136 -8.64 -11.40 8.58
N PHE A 137 -8.00 -10.78 7.59
CA PHE A 137 -8.63 -9.71 6.81
C PHE A 137 -9.84 -10.23 6.00
N CYS A 138 -9.95 -11.55 5.85
CA CYS A 138 -10.88 -12.22 4.97
C CYS A 138 -11.26 -13.59 5.55
N THR A 139 -12.54 -13.80 5.84
CA THR A 139 -13.05 -15.03 6.46
C THR A 139 -13.19 -16.18 5.45
N TYR A 140 -13.62 -15.88 4.23
CA TYR A 140 -13.85 -16.88 3.18
C TYR A 140 -13.04 -16.52 1.95
N ARG A 141 -12.15 -17.43 1.53
CA ARG A 141 -11.24 -17.21 0.42
C ARG A 141 -11.37 -18.31 -0.63
N VAL A 142 -11.45 -17.89 -1.89
CA VAL A 142 -11.42 -18.74 -3.09
C VAL A 142 -10.05 -18.56 -3.74
N GLN A 143 -9.35 -19.65 -4.05
CA GLN A 143 -8.23 -19.60 -4.98
C GLN A 143 -8.71 -19.97 -6.37
N LEU A 144 -8.47 -19.09 -7.35
CA LEU A 144 -8.74 -19.32 -8.75
C LEU A 144 -7.52 -19.95 -9.43
N ARG A 145 -7.76 -20.96 -10.25
CA ARG A 145 -6.79 -21.58 -11.16
C ARG A 145 -6.62 -20.74 -12.41
N ASP A 146 -5.45 -20.85 -13.03
CA ASP A 146 -5.13 -20.25 -14.33
C ASP A 146 -5.38 -18.74 -14.40
N PHE A 147 -5.20 -18.08 -13.25
CA PHE A 147 -5.25 -16.63 -13.22
C PHE A 147 -4.07 -16.07 -14.02
N PRO A 148 -4.31 -15.11 -14.93
CA PRO A 148 -3.26 -14.60 -15.80
C PRO A 148 -2.06 -14.09 -14.98
N GLU A 149 -0.85 -14.45 -15.44
CA GLU A 149 0.47 -14.11 -14.89
C GLU A 149 0.89 -14.76 -13.57
N THR A 150 -0.02 -15.00 -12.61
CA THR A 150 0.35 -15.60 -11.31
C THR A 150 0.00 -17.08 -11.17
N GLY A 151 -0.81 -17.64 -12.07
CA GLY A 151 -1.28 -19.03 -12.04
C GLY A 151 -2.27 -19.33 -10.91
N ARG A 152 -2.29 -18.53 -9.83
CA ARG A 152 -3.27 -18.57 -8.76
C ARG A 152 -3.61 -17.15 -8.28
N LEU A 153 -4.89 -16.88 -8.01
CA LEU A 153 -5.34 -15.67 -7.31
C LEU A 153 -6.30 -16.03 -6.18
N GLY A 154 -6.02 -15.55 -4.96
CA GLY A 154 -6.90 -15.73 -3.82
C GLY A 154 -7.85 -14.56 -3.62
N LEU A 155 -9.13 -14.73 -3.95
CA LEU A 155 -10.21 -13.74 -3.78
C LEU A 155 -10.98 -13.93 -2.47
N CYS A 156 -11.44 -12.82 -1.91
CA CYS A 156 -12.36 -12.81 -0.77
C CYS A 156 -13.79 -12.78 -1.26
N ILE A 157 -14.60 -13.71 -0.77
CA ILE A 157 -16.00 -13.85 -1.19
C ILE A 157 -16.93 -13.91 0.02
N SER A 158 -18.21 -13.67 -0.21
CA SER A 158 -19.22 -13.77 0.86
C SER A 158 -19.45 -15.23 1.26
N LYS A 159 -19.99 -15.44 2.46
CA LYS A 159 -20.28 -16.79 2.99
C LYS A 159 -21.28 -17.53 2.11
N GLU A 160 -22.28 -16.82 1.59
CA GLU A 160 -23.33 -17.39 0.74
C GLU A 160 -22.70 -18.01 -0.50
N LEU A 161 -21.86 -17.24 -1.20
CA LEU A 161 -21.17 -17.71 -2.39
C LEU A 161 -20.20 -18.85 -2.04
N TRP A 162 -19.39 -18.70 -0.98
CA TRP A 162 -18.41 -19.71 -0.56
C TRP A 162 -19.06 -21.06 -0.25
N SER A 163 -20.19 -21.06 0.48
CA SER A 163 -20.90 -22.30 0.86
C SER A 163 -21.51 -23.04 -0.33
N SER A 164 -21.75 -22.34 -1.44
CA SER A 164 -22.34 -22.89 -2.65
C SER A 164 -21.31 -23.46 -3.64
N LEU A 165 -20.03 -23.10 -3.46
CA LEU A 165 -18.95 -23.43 -4.37
C LEU A 165 -18.28 -24.75 -4.00
N ARG A 166 -17.80 -25.47 -5.01
CA ARG A 166 -16.96 -26.66 -4.86
C ARG A 166 -15.61 -26.47 -5.56
N PRO A 167 -14.55 -27.16 -5.11
CA PRO A 167 -13.29 -27.18 -5.86
C PRO A 167 -13.54 -27.73 -7.29
N SER A 168 -12.85 -27.20 -8.28
CA SER A 168 -13.01 -27.48 -9.72
C SER A 168 -14.30 -26.94 -10.36
N GLU A 169 -15.14 -26.20 -9.63
CA GLU A 169 -16.25 -25.47 -10.27
C GLU A 169 -15.76 -24.22 -10.99
N GLN A 170 -16.49 -23.82 -12.03
CA GLN A 170 -16.25 -22.57 -12.73
C GLN A 170 -16.96 -21.42 -12.03
N VAL A 171 -16.27 -20.28 -11.92
CA VAL A 171 -16.80 -19.02 -11.41
C VAL A 171 -16.54 -17.90 -12.41
N ARG A 172 -17.56 -17.07 -12.62
CA ARG A 172 -17.50 -15.88 -13.45
C ARG A 172 -17.09 -14.71 -12.58
N VAL A 173 -15.90 -14.19 -12.85
CA VAL A 173 -15.40 -12.97 -12.21
C VAL A 173 -15.67 -11.82 -13.17
N ALA A 174 -16.53 -10.91 -12.73
CA ALA A 174 -16.82 -9.66 -13.42
C ALA A 174 -15.89 -8.59 -12.86
N GLY A 175 -15.15 -7.93 -13.74
CA GLY A 175 -14.18 -6.96 -13.30
C GLY A 175 -13.44 -6.31 -14.44
N ARG A 176 -12.35 -5.65 -14.07
CA ARG A 176 -11.45 -4.99 -15.02
C ARG A 176 -10.05 -5.50 -14.79
N TYR A 177 -9.44 -5.94 -15.88
CA TYR A 177 -8.19 -6.69 -15.88
C TYR A 177 -7.12 -5.86 -16.56
N SER A 178 -6.03 -5.57 -15.86
CA SER A 178 -4.77 -5.11 -16.45
C SER A 178 -3.68 -6.16 -16.18
N PRO A 179 -2.56 -6.12 -16.90
CA PRO A 179 -1.39 -6.96 -16.62
C PRO A 179 -0.91 -6.86 -15.16
N HIS A 180 -1.21 -5.76 -14.48
CA HIS A 180 -0.62 -5.51 -13.17
C HIS A 180 -1.61 -5.44 -12.01
N VAL A 181 -2.87 -5.15 -12.31
CA VAL A 181 -3.93 -5.00 -11.32
C VAL A 181 -5.19 -5.62 -11.85
N VAL A 182 -5.87 -6.38 -11.00
CA VAL A 182 -7.22 -6.83 -11.26
C VAL A 182 -8.16 -6.25 -10.24
N TYR A 183 -9.23 -5.66 -10.75
CA TYR A 183 -10.33 -5.17 -9.96
C TYR A 183 -11.52 -6.07 -10.13
N VAL A 184 -11.97 -6.64 -9.03
CA VAL A 184 -13.13 -7.51 -9.00
C VAL A 184 -14.33 -6.70 -8.54
N GLU A 185 -15.33 -6.62 -9.40
CA GLU A 185 -16.61 -5.94 -9.11
C GLU A 185 -17.60 -6.94 -8.52
N SER A 186 -17.70 -8.13 -9.11
CA SER A 186 -18.50 -9.21 -8.55
C SER A 186 -17.95 -10.57 -8.94
N VAL A 187 -18.29 -11.58 -8.13
CA VAL A 187 -18.03 -12.99 -8.41
C VAL A 187 -19.38 -13.70 -8.44
N GLN A 188 -19.65 -14.41 -9.52
CA GLN A 188 -20.89 -15.16 -9.75
C GLN A 188 -20.56 -16.60 -10.13
N ARG A 189 -21.52 -17.50 -9.98
CA ARG A 189 -21.45 -18.87 -10.47
C ARG A 189 -21.72 -18.90 -11.98
#